data_AF-A0A6A7KCS8-F1
#
_entry.id   AF-A0A6A7KCS8-F1
#
_cell.length_a   1.000
_cell.length_b   1.000
_cell.length_c   1.000
_cell.angle_alpha   90.00
_cell.angle_beta   90.00
_cell.angle_gamma   90.00
#
_symmetry.space_group_name_H-M   'P 1'
#
loop_
_entity.id
_entity.type
_entity.pdbx_description
1 polymer ?
#
loop_
_entity_poly.entity_id
_entity_poly.type
_entity_poly.pdbx_seq_one_letter_code
_entity_poly.pdbx_strand_id
1 'polypeptide(L)'
;KESGNFKGTKISMSKRGSRFARRVLFTAARCSISSVNEKAVNPVLKQYYELKKQSKPKKVALGAVMHKITNFIFAVLRDNQPFVIKSVDEHCTDYQNKQIA
;
A
#
# COMPACT_ATOMS: atom_id res chain seq x y z
N LYS A 1 -20.13 -2.82 -26.94
CA LYS A 1 -18.76 -2.36 -27.28
C LYS A 1 -17.83 -2.73 -26.12
N GLU A 2 -17.43 -4.00 -26.04
CA GLU A 2 -16.26 -4.34 -25.22
C GLU A 2 -15.03 -4.11 -26.08
N SER A 3 -14.10 -3.28 -25.60
CA SER A 3 -12.88 -2.92 -26.33
C SER A 3 -11.88 -4.06 -26.23
N GLY A 4 -12.07 -5.09 -27.07
CA GLY A 4 -11.37 -6.36 -27.05
C GLY A 4 -9.84 -6.30 -27.02
N ASN A 5 -9.27 -7.47 -26.73
CA ASN A 5 -7.85 -7.86 -26.68
C ASN A 5 -7.08 -7.56 -25.39
N PHE A 6 -7.36 -8.37 -24.36
CA PHE A 6 -6.47 -8.54 -23.20
C PHE A 6 -5.18 -9.28 -23.60
N LYS A 7 -4.07 -8.56 -23.74
CA LYS A 7 -2.71 -9.11 -23.74
C LYS A 7 -2.13 -8.94 -22.33
N GLY A 8 -2.31 -9.97 -21.50
CA GLY A 8 -2.01 -9.93 -20.07
C GLY A 8 -0.52 -10.13 -19.77
N THR A 9 0.14 -9.08 -19.27
CA THR A 9 1.35 -9.22 -18.42
C THR A 9 1.58 -8.02 -17.50
N LYS A 10 0.72 -7.00 -17.53
CA LYS A 10 0.83 -5.80 -16.67
C LYS A 10 -0.35 -5.75 -15.69
N ILE A 11 -0.08 -6.10 -14.43
CA ILE A 11 -1.05 -6.04 -13.34
C ILE A 11 -1.00 -4.64 -12.73
N SER A 12 -1.66 -3.66 -13.36
CA SER A 12 -1.86 -2.34 -12.74
C SER A 12 -3.16 -2.32 -11.93
N MET A 13 -3.21 -1.50 -10.86
CA MET A 13 -4.46 -1.22 -10.14
C MET A 13 -5.43 -0.50 -11.09
N SER A 14 -6.24 -1.28 -11.80
CA SER A 14 -7.22 -0.82 -12.78
C SER A 14 -8.65 -1.03 -12.25
N LYS A 15 -9.65 -0.61 -13.03
CA LYS A 15 -11.06 -0.94 -12.75
C LYS A 15 -11.38 -2.44 -12.93
N ARG A 16 -10.40 -3.28 -13.26
CA ARG A 16 -10.53 -4.74 -13.39
C ARG A 16 -10.38 -5.45 -12.04
N GLY A 17 -10.95 -6.65 -11.91
CA GLY A 17 -10.99 -7.43 -10.66
C GLY A 17 -12.15 -7.06 -9.73
N SER A 18 -12.15 -7.64 -8.52
CA SER A 18 -13.26 -7.53 -7.56
C SER A 18 -13.50 -6.10 -7.08
N ARG A 19 -14.73 -5.59 -7.31
CA ARG A 19 -15.19 -4.30 -6.77
C ARG A 19 -15.15 -4.30 -5.24
N PHE A 20 -15.48 -5.44 -4.63
CA PHE A 20 -15.50 -5.60 -3.18
C PHE A 20 -14.09 -5.45 -2.59
N ALA A 21 -13.11 -6.17 -3.14
CA ALA A 21 -11.71 -6.09 -2.70
C ALA A 21 -11.16 -4.65 -2.75
N ARG A 22 -11.47 -3.91 -3.82
CA ARG A 22 -11.08 -2.48 -3.90
C ARG A 22 -11.71 -1.62 -2.81
N ARG A 23 -12.97 -1.87 -2.46
CA ARG A 23 -13.66 -1.13 -1.37
C ARG A 23 -13.09 -1.49 0.00
N VAL A 24 -12.72 -2.75 0.22
CA VAL A 24 -12.01 -3.19 1.43
C VAL A 24 -10.67 -2.49 1.53
N LEU A 25 -9.85 -2.50 0.47
CA LEU A 25 -8.56 -1.81 0.44
C LEU A 25 -8.69 -0.30 0.66
N PHE A 26 -9.72 0.34 0.09
CA PHE A 26 -9.99 1.76 0.31
C PHE A 26 -10.30 2.04 1.79
N THR A 27 -11.14 1.21 2.40
CA THR A 27 -11.51 1.34 3.82
C THR A 27 -10.30 1.11 4.72
N ALA A 28 -9.52 0.05 4.44
CA ALA A 28 -8.27 -0.25 5.13
C ALA A 28 -7.29 0.92 5.04
N ALA A 29 -7.04 1.45 3.84
CA ALA A 29 -6.17 2.62 3.65
C ALA A 29 -6.63 3.82 4.44
N ARG A 30 -7.95 4.07 4.49
CA ARG A 30 -8.54 5.20 5.24
C ARG A 30 -8.39 5.02 6.75
N CYS A 31 -8.53 3.79 7.25
CA CYS A 31 -8.31 3.45 8.66
C CYS A 31 -6.82 3.50 9.03
N SER A 32 -5.91 3.05 8.16
CA SER A 32 -4.47 3.03 8.45
C SER A 32 -3.87 4.43 8.61
N ILE A 33 -4.41 5.42 7.87
CA ILE A 33 -3.97 6.83 7.97
C ILE A 33 -4.71 7.61 9.06
N SER A 34 -5.78 7.04 9.63
CA SER A 34 -6.55 7.73 10.66
C SER A 34 -5.72 7.86 11.94
N SER A 35 -6.16 8.74 12.82
CA SER A 35 -5.59 8.89 14.15
C SER A 35 -6.69 8.65 15.17
N VAL A 36 -6.37 7.86 16.17
CA VAL A 36 -7.26 7.53 17.28
C VAL A 36 -6.58 8.05 18.53
N ASN A 37 -7.29 8.85 19.33
CA ASN A 37 -6.74 9.49 20.53
C ASN A 37 -5.39 10.18 20.23
N GLU A 38 -5.37 10.96 19.15
CA GLU A 38 -4.21 11.73 18.64
C GLU A 38 -3.01 10.90 18.16
N LYS A 39 -3.03 9.58 18.34
CA LYS A 39 -1.98 8.67 17.85
C LYS A 39 -2.32 8.14 16.47
N ALA A 40 -1.35 8.20 15.56
CA ALA A 40 -1.50 7.61 14.23
C ALA A 40 -1.55 6.09 14.35
N VAL A 41 -2.56 5.45 13.73
CA VAL A 41 -2.67 3.97 13.72
C VAL A 41 -1.43 3.34 13.08
N ASN A 42 -0.98 3.90 11.96
CA ASN A 42 0.32 3.59 11.38
C ASN A 42 1.06 4.91 11.08
N PRO A 43 2.09 5.27 11.85
CA PRO A 43 2.81 6.52 11.67
C PRO A 43 3.53 6.59 10.32
N VAL A 44 4.08 5.45 9.85
CA VAL A 44 4.81 5.36 8.58
C VAL A 44 3.87 5.62 7.39
N LEU A 45 2.70 4.97 7.37
CA LEU A 45 1.71 5.19 6.31
C LEU A 45 1.08 6.58 6.36
N LYS A 46 0.86 7.14 7.55
CA LYS A 46 0.36 8.51 7.70
C LYS A 46 1.36 9.53 7.15
N GLN A 47 2.64 9.40 7.50
CA GLN A 47 3.70 10.25 6.97
C GLN A 47 3.80 10.11 5.44
N TYR A 48 3.78 8.89 4.92
CA TYR A 48 3.76 8.65 3.48
C TYR A 48 2.57 9.33 2.79
N TYR A 49 1.38 9.26 3.39
CA TYR A 49 0.19 9.92 2.88
C TYR A 49 0.31 11.45 2.84
N GLU A 50 0.77 12.07 3.93
CA GLU A 50 0.94 13.54 3.97
C GLU A 50 1.98 14.01 2.93
N LEU A 51 3.09 13.30 2.77
CA LEU A 51 4.07 13.58 1.72
C LEU A 51 3.46 13.47 0.31
N LYS A 52 2.61 12.47 0.05
CA LYS A 52 1.92 12.34 -1.25
C LYS A 52 0.83 13.38 -1.45
N LYS A 53 0.18 13.84 -0.38
CA LYS A 53 -0.86 14.88 -0.43
C LYS A 53 -0.32 16.25 -0.80
N GLN A 54 0.96 16.53 -0.51
CA GLN A 54 1.63 17.76 -0.96
C GLN A 54 1.75 17.85 -2.49
N SER A 55 1.97 16.73 -3.17
CA SER A 55 2.19 16.68 -4.63
C SER A 55 0.98 16.20 -5.43
N LYS A 56 -0.02 15.57 -4.79
CA LYS A 56 -1.16 14.95 -5.47
C LYS A 56 -2.48 15.26 -4.77
N PRO A 57 -3.61 15.29 -5.51
CA PRO A 57 -4.93 15.43 -4.91
C PRO A 57 -5.22 14.34 -3.87
N LYS A 58 -6.00 14.70 -2.85
CA LYS A 58 -6.33 13.86 -1.68
C LYS A 58 -6.69 12.41 -2.01
N LYS A 59 -7.55 12.20 -3.02
CA LYS A 59 -8.02 10.86 -3.44
C LYS A 59 -6.93 10.06 -4.16
N VAL A 60 -6.03 10.73 -4.89
CA VAL A 60 -4.91 10.09 -5.59
C VAL A 60 -3.82 9.70 -4.59
N ALA A 61 -3.55 10.53 -3.58
CA ALA A 61 -2.65 10.19 -2.48
C ALA A 61 -3.14 8.95 -1.71
N LEU A 62 -4.45 8.82 -1.47
CA LEU A 62 -5.03 7.63 -0.87
C LEU A 62 -4.86 6.38 -1.77
N GLY A 63 -4.96 6.53 -3.08
CA GLY A 63 -4.66 5.46 -4.03
C GLY A 63 -3.20 4.97 -3.95
N ALA A 64 -2.26 5.87 -3.69
CA ALA A 64 -0.86 5.49 -3.45
C ALA A 64 -0.71 4.67 -2.15
N VAL A 65 -1.43 5.04 -1.08
CA VAL A 65 -1.47 4.27 0.16
C VAL A 65 -2.07 2.88 -0.07
N MET A 66 -3.19 2.79 -0.81
CA MET A 66 -3.79 1.50 -1.18
C MET A 66 -2.78 0.59 -1.89
N HIS A 67 -2.01 1.13 -2.83
CA HIS A 67 -0.97 0.38 -3.54
C HIS A 67 0.12 -0.12 -2.59
N LYS A 68 0.54 0.70 -1.62
CA LYS A 68 1.52 0.31 -0.59
C LYS A 68 0.99 -0.83 0.30
N ILE A 69 -0.27 -0.75 0.71
CA ILE A 69 -0.92 -1.80 1.52
C ILE A 69 -1.02 -3.12 0.76
N THR A 70 -1.38 -3.09 -0.53
CA THR A 70 -1.40 -4.31 -1.36
C THR A 70 -0.03 -4.98 -1.41
N ASN A 71 1.05 -4.18 -1.52
CA ASN A 71 2.41 -4.71 -1.51
C ASN A 71 2.80 -5.30 -0.15
N PHE A 72 2.32 -4.73 0.96
CA PHE A 72 2.50 -5.33 2.29
C PHE A 72 1.80 -6.68 2.42
N ILE A 73 0.54 -6.77 1.97
CA ILE A 73 -0.20 -8.04 1.95
C ILE A 73 0.55 -9.07 1.10
N PHE A 74 1.01 -8.67 -0.08
CA PHE A 74 1.79 -9.55 -0.94
C PHE A 74 3.09 -10.02 -0.27
N ALA A 75 3.85 -9.12 0.39
CA ALA A 75 5.08 -9.48 1.08
C ALA A 75 4.84 -10.45 2.25
N VAL A 76 3.80 -10.22 3.06
CA VAL A 76 3.39 -11.10 4.16
C VAL A 76 3.06 -12.50 3.63
N LEU A 77 2.30 -12.59 2.54
CA LEU A 77 1.92 -13.87 1.93
C LEU A 77 3.10 -14.56 1.24
N ARG A 78 4.03 -13.81 0.65
CA ARG A 78 5.20 -14.34 -0.03
C ARG A 78 6.23 -14.89 0.96
N ASP A 79 6.49 -14.14 2.03
CA ASP A 79 7.54 -14.44 3.00
C ASP A 79 7.00 -15.27 4.20
N ASN A 80 5.68 -15.41 4.31
CA ASN A 80 4.97 -16.07 5.42
C ASN A 80 5.39 -15.55 6.81
N GLN A 81 5.67 -14.24 6.91
CA GLN A 81 6.03 -13.58 8.15
C GLN A 81 4.93 -12.61 8.60
N PRO A 82 4.69 -12.46 9.91
CA PRO A 82 3.70 -11.52 10.42
C PRO A 82 4.07 -10.09 10.03
N PHE A 83 3.04 -9.26 9.81
CA PHE A 83 3.23 -7.85 9.48
C PHE A 83 3.83 -7.08 10.67
N VAL A 84 4.92 -6.36 10.42
CA VAL A 84 5.55 -5.45 11.38
C VAL A 84 5.61 -4.05 10.78
N ILE A 85 5.30 -3.04 11.59
CA ILE A 85 5.46 -1.64 11.19
C ILE A 85 6.94 -1.31 11.23
N LYS A 86 7.54 -1.14 10.04
CA LYS A 86 8.95 -0.77 9.89
C LYS A 86 9.08 0.59 9.21
N SER A 87 10.07 1.38 9.63
CA SER A 87 10.45 2.61 8.94
C SER A 87 11.14 2.31 7.61
N VAL A 88 11.33 3.33 6.76
CA VAL A 88 12.02 3.15 5.47
C VAL A 88 13.48 2.79 5.70
N ASP A 89 14.12 3.40 6.70
CA ASP A 89 15.52 3.19 7.02
C ASP A 89 15.77 1.77 7.52
N GLU A 90 14.92 1.28 8.44
CA GLU A 90 14.95 -0.12 8.91
C GLU A 90 14.81 -1.10 7.75
N HIS A 91 13.89 -0.83 6.81
CA HIS A 91 13.72 -1.71 5.64
C HIS A 91 14.94 -1.69 4.72
N CYS A 92 15.62 -0.55 4.56
CA CYS A 92 16.86 -0.45 3.79
C CYS A 92 17.98 -1.26 4.45
N THR A 93 18.13 -1.16 5.76
CA THR A 93 19.11 -1.92 6.54
C THR A 93 18.83 -3.43 6.45
N ASP A 94 17.59 -3.86 6.64
CA ASP A 94 17.20 -5.28 6.49
C ASP A 94 17.52 -5.83 5.10
N TYR A 95 17.29 -5.02 4.07
CA TYR A 95 17.60 -5.41 2.69
C TYR A 95 19.10 -5.59 2.50
N GLN A 96 19.94 -4.68 3.00
CA GLN A 96 21.40 -4.79 2.94
C GLN A 96 21.91 -6.02 3.68
N ASN A 97 21.42 -6.26 4.89
CA ASN A 97 21.80 -7.43 5.70
C ASN A 97 21.47 -8.75 4.99
N LYS A 98 20.34 -8.81 4.29
CA LYS A 98 19.95 -9.99 3.50
C LYS A 98 20.81 -10.23 2.24
N GLN A 99 21.51 -9.23 1.73
CA GLN A 99 22.43 -9.41 0.60
C GLN A 99 23.81 -9.90 1.04
N ILE A 100 24.18 -9.64 2.30
CA ILE A 100 25.48 -10.01 2.87
C ILE A 100 25.46 -11.46 3.39
N ALA A 101 24.29 -11.91 3.88
CA ALA A 101 24.04 -13.27 4.35
C ALA A 101 23.75 -14.25 3.20
#